data_AF-A0A1B8SII7-F1
#
_entry.id   AF-A0A1B8SII7-F1
#
_cell.length_a   1.000
_cell.length_b   1.000
_cell.length_c   1.000
_cell.angle_alpha   90.00
_cell.angle_beta   90.00
_cell.angle_gamma   90.00
#
_symmetry.space_group_name_H-M   'P 1'
#
loop_
_entity.id
_entity.type
_entity.pdbx_description
1 polymer ?
#
loop_
_entity_poly.entity_id
_entity_poly.type
_entity_poly.pdbx_seq_one_letter_code
_entity_poly.pdbx_strand_id
1 'polypeptide(L)'
;MGKLVELSGDPPEEFDVSGVVMYERTYQFLYDLLGVMDEIGSLLGVMLFGQADRAAEYFRNRIDPSLKDVERVVQANFSAWRHKEFDVDLLVRSTVGMTWFISTADRLCGHTRDRAETARAITSMLLEGVGADHDV
;
A
#
# COMPACT_ATOMS: atom_id res chain seq x y z
N MET A 1 -9.56 4.80 -2.89
CA MET A 1 -9.42 3.92 -1.72
C MET A 1 -10.61 2.97 -1.53
N GLY A 2 -11.88 3.41 -1.59
CA GLY A 2 -13.02 2.47 -1.51
C GLY A 2 -12.93 1.29 -2.51
N LYS A 3 -12.59 1.56 -3.77
CA LYS A 3 -12.33 0.53 -4.79
C LYS A 3 -11.21 -0.46 -4.42
N LEU A 4 -10.18 -0.01 -3.71
CA LEU A 4 -9.06 -0.86 -3.26
C LEU A 4 -9.52 -1.85 -2.17
N VAL A 5 -10.39 -1.37 -1.26
CA VAL A 5 -11.00 -2.20 -0.20
C VAL A 5 -11.93 -3.25 -0.82
N GLU A 6 -12.77 -2.86 -1.79
CA GLU A 6 -13.64 -3.79 -2.51
C GLU A 6 -12.84 -4.86 -3.28
N LEU A 7 -11.75 -4.48 -3.95
CA LEU A 7 -10.91 -5.40 -4.72
C LEU A 7 -10.10 -6.36 -3.85
N SER A 8 -9.79 -5.98 -2.61
CA SER A 8 -9.03 -6.85 -1.69
C SER A 8 -9.82 -8.08 -1.26
N GLY A 9 -11.15 -8.02 -1.28
CA GLY A 9 -12.03 -9.14 -0.96
C GLY A 9 -11.88 -9.71 0.45
N ASP A 10 -12.53 -10.85 0.70
CA ASP A 10 -12.46 -11.53 1.99
C ASP A 10 -11.11 -12.22 2.20
N PRO A 11 -10.66 -12.39 3.47
CA PRO A 11 -9.50 -13.20 3.79
C PRO A 11 -9.66 -14.64 3.28
N PRO A 12 -8.56 -15.33 2.90
CA PRO A 12 -8.66 -16.73 2.52
C PRO A 12 -9.15 -17.60 3.68
N GLU A 13 -10.01 -18.59 3.37
CA GLU A 13 -10.58 -19.52 4.36
C GLU A 13 -9.53 -20.45 4.97
N GLU A 14 -8.47 -20.77 4.21
CA GLU A 14 -7.38 -21.63 4.64
C GLU A 14 -6.14 -20.81 5.02
N PHE A 15 -5.45 -21.26 6.06
CA PHE A 15 -4.21 -20.66 6.52
C PHE A 15 -3.07 -20.94 5.53
N ASP A 16 -2.48 -19.89 4.98
CA ASP A 16 -1.38 -20.00 4.03
C ASP A 16 -0.04 -20.27 4.74
N VAL A 17 0.31 -21.56 4.80
CA VAL A 17 1.60 -22.03 5.33
C VAL A 17 2.75 -21.73 4.37
N SER A 18 2.47 -21.59 3.07
CA SER A 18 3.47 -21.44 2.02
C SER A 18 3.94 -20.00 1.81
N GLY A 19 3.09 -19.02 2.18
CA GLY A 19 3.31 -17.60 1.92
C GLY A 19 3.00 -17.16 0.47
N VAL A 20 2.71 -18.11 -0.44
CA VAL A 20 2.44 -17.83 -1.86
C VAL A 20 1.13 -17.07 -2.04
N VAL A 21 0.07 -17.45 -1.32
CA VAL A 21 -1.23 -16.76 -1.39
C VAL A 21 -1.10 -15.34 -0.83
N MET A 22 -0.34 -15.17 0.25
CA MET A 22 -0.06 -13.83 0.78
C MET A 22 0.76 -12.98 -0.18
N TYR A 23 1.78 -13.55 -0.83
CA TYR A 23 2.58 -12.84 -1.84
C TYR A 23 1.67 -12.32 -2.96
N GLU A 24 0.86 -13.18 -3.57
CA GLU A 24 -0.02 -12.79 -4.67
C GLU A 24 -1.06 -11.76 -4.26
N ARG A 25 -1.65 -11.88 -3.06
CA ARG A 25 -2.59 -10.87 -2.54
C ARG A 25 -1.91 -9.53 -2.27
N THR A 26 -0.70 -9.56 -1.70
CA THR A 26 0.09 -8.34 -1.45
C THR A 26 0.48 -7.67 -2.76
N TYR A 27 0.92 -8.46 -3.75
CA TYR A 27 1.19 -8.01 -5.10
C TYR A 27 -0.03 -7.35 -5.75
N GLN A 28 -1.18 -8.02 -5.72
CA GLN A 28 -2.40 -7.50 -6.32
C GLN A 28 -2.84 -6.20 -5.63
N PHE A 29 -2.79 -6.15 -4.30
CA PHE A 29 -3.05 -4.93 -3.53
C PHE A 29 -2.12 -3.78 -3.94
N LEU A 30 -0.82 -4.03 -4.07
CA LEU A 30 0.16 -3.02 -4.47
C LEU A 30 -0.04 -2.55 -5.91
N TYR A 31 -0.38 -3.47 -6.82
CA TYR A 31 -0.71 -3.16 -8.19
C TYR A 31 -1.91 -2.21 -8.27
N ASP A 32 -2.99 -2.52 -7.56
CA ASP A 32 -4.20 -1.71 -7.53
C ASP A 32 -3.95 -0.36 -6.83
N LEU A 33 -3.17 -0.36 -5.75
CA LEU A 33 -2.79 0.86 -5.05
C LEU A 33 -1.97 1.82 -5.94
N LEU A 34 -0.98 1.30 -6.69
CA LEU A 34 -0.23 2.10 -7.66
C LEU A 34 -1.15 2.68 -8.74
N GLY A 35 -2.12 1.90 -9.23
CA GLY A 35 -3.11 2.38 -10.18
C GLY A 35 -3.99 3.50 -9.63
N VAL A 36 -4.44 3.37 -8.38
CA VAL A 36 -5.18 4.44 -7.69
C VAL A 36 -4.30 5.68 -7.53
N MET A 37 -3.02 5.55 -7.21
CA MET A 37 -2.11 6.68 -7.05
C MET A 37 -1.86 7.45 -8.34
N ASP A 38 -1.84 6.78 -9.49
CA ASP A 38 -1.76 7.46 -10.78
C ASP A 38 -3.00 8.35 -11.03
N GLU A 39 -4.18 7.88 -10.61
CA GLU A 39 -5.45 8.60 -10.75
C GLU A 39 -5.57 9.78 -9.77
N ILE A 40 -5.20 9.60 -8.49
CA ILE A 40 -5.49 10.57 -7.42
C ILE A 40 -4.25 11.32 -6.91
N GLY A 41 -3.04 10.95 -7.34
CA GLY A 41 -1.79 11.42 -6.73
C GLY A 41 -1.56 12.93 -6.85
N SER A 42 -2.14 13.59 -7.84
CA SER A 42 -2.12 15.06 -7.98
C SER A 42 -2.96 15.76 -6.91
N LEU A 43 -4.09 15.17 -6.49
CA LEU A 43 -4.96 15.71 -5.45
C LEU A 43 -4.30 15.67 -4.07
N LEU A 44 -3.48 14.65 -3.81
CA LEU A 44 -2.65 14.58 -2.60
C LEU A 44 -1.58 15.69 -2.56
N GLY A 45 -1.02 16.06 -3.73
CA GLY A 45 -0.12 17.22 -3.82
C GLY A 45 -0.80 18.54 -3.46
N VAL A 46 -2.05 18.75 -3.91
CA VAL A 46 -2.84 19.94 -3.55
C VAL A 46 -3.08 20.05 -2.04
N MET A 47 -3.22 18.93 -1.34
CA MET A 47 -3.34 18.92 0.13
C MET A 47 -2.06 19.42 0.81
N LEU A 48 -0.88 18.96 0.38
CA LEU A 48 0.39 19.29 1.03
C LEU A 48 0.83 20.74 0.82
N PHE A 49 0.40 21.37 -0.28
CA PHE A 49 0.69 22.77 -0.59
C PHE A 49 -0.47 23.72 -0.26
N GLY A 50 -1.53 23.22 0.39
CA GLY A 50 -2.65 24.04 0.87
C GLY A 50 -2.30 24.85 2.12
N GLN A 51 -3.18 25.79 2.51
CA GLN A 51 -3.06 26.46 3.81
C GLN A 51 -3.10 25.41 4.94
N ALA A 52 -2.16 25.50 5.89
CA ALA A 52 -1.90 24.47 6.90
C ALA A 52 -3.17 23.96 7.63
N ASP A 53 -4.06 24.87 8.05
CA ASP A 53 -5.29 24.49 8.76
C ASP A 53 -6.27 23.72 7.87
N ARG A 54 -6.41 24.12 6.60
CA ARG A 54 -7.28 23.44 5.62
C ARG A 54 -6.71 22.10 5.19
N ALA A 55 -5.38 21.99 5.09
CA ALA A 55 -4.70 20.74 4.79
C ALA A 55 -4.91 19.72 5.93
N ALA A 56 -4.76 20.15 7.18
CA ALA A 56 -4.98 19.30 8.36
C ALA A 56 -6.44 18.83 8.47
N GLU A 57 -7.40 19.73 8.25
CA GLU A 57 -8.82 19.37 8.26
C GLU A 57 -9.17 18.39 7.15
N TYR A 58 -8.70 18.63 5.92
CA TYR A 58 -8.92 17.75 4.79
C TYR A 58 -8.34 16.35 5.03
N PHE A 59 -7.10 16.27 5.53
CA PHE A 59 -6.47 14.99 5.87
C PHE A 59 -7.33 14.21 6.87
N ARG A 60 -7.68 14.81 8.00
CA ARG A 60 -8.46 14.16 9.07
C ARG A 60 -9.85 13.71 8.59
N ASN A 61 -10.50 14.48 7.74
CA ASN A 61 -11.88 14.22 7.35
C ASN A 61 -12.02 13.33 6.11
N ARG A 62 -10.98 13.22 5.26
CA ARG A 62 -11.06 12.49 3.98
C ARG A 62 -10.03 11.39 3.83
N ILE A 63 -8.78 11.62 4.24
CA ILE A 63 -7.69 10.68 3.99
C ILE A 63 -7.53 9.69 5.14
N ASP A 64 -7.45 10.15 6.39
CA ASP A 64 -7.31 9.25 7.56
C ASP A 64 -8.41 8.17 7.63
N PRO A 65 -9.70 8.48 7.36
CA PRO A 65 -10.74 7.44 7.31
C PRO A 65 -10.47 6.38 6.24
N SER A 66 -9.99 6.80 5.06
CA SER A 66 -9.64 5.88 3.97
C SER A 66 -8.45 4.99 4.32
N LEU A 67 -7.46 5.52 5.04
CA LEU A 67 -6.31 4.75 5.54
C LEU A 67 -6.76 3.71 6.57
N LYS A 68 -7.64 4.10 7.49
CA LYS A 68 -8.23 3.18 8.47
C LYS A 68 -9.06 2.07 7.84
N ASP A 69 -9.73 2.33 6.73
CA ASP A 69 -10.43 1.28 5.98
C ASP A 69 -9.44 0.26 5.40
N VAL A 70 -8.31 0.72 4.86
CA VAL A 70 -7.22 -0.15 4.38
C VAL A 70 -6.58 -0.93 5.54
N GLU A 71 -6.32 -0.28 6.69
CA GLU A 71 -5.83 -0.95 7.90
C GLU A 71 -6.74 -2.10 8.33
N ARG A 72 -8.06 -1.90 8.31
CA ARG A 72 -9.03 -2.95 8.66
C ARG A 72 -8.95 -4.14 7.71
N VAL A 73 -8.79 -3.90 6.40
CA VAL A 73 -8.59 -4.99 5.42
C VAL A 73 -7.31 -5.75 5.72
N VAL A 74 -6.21 -5.04 5.96
CA VAL A 74 -4.90 -5.65 6.26
C VAL A 74 -4.99 -6.49 7.54
N GLN A 75 -5.59 -5.96 8.61
CA GLN A 75 -5.81 -6.68 9.87
C GLN A 75 -6.67 -7.93 9.70
N ALA A 76 -7.73 -7.88 8.89
CA ALA A 76 -8.59 -9.03 8.64
C ALA A 76 -7.84 -10.19 7.96
N ASN A 77 -6.79 -9.90 7.19
CA ASN A 77 -5.97 -10.92 6.53
C ASN A 77 -4.88 -11.53 7.46
N PHE A 78 -4.66 -11.00 8.67
CA PHE A 78 -3.58 -11.46 9.55
C PHE A 78 -3.76 -12.87 10.08
N SER A 79 -4.99 -13.24 10.44
CA SER A 79 -5.26 -14.59 10.94
C SER A 79 -5.01 -15.68 9.90
N ALA A 80 -4.85 -15.31 8.63
CA ALA A 80 -4.72 -16.25 7.52
C ALA A 80 -3.27 -16.63 7.17
N TRP A 81 -2.24 -16.10 7.85
CA TRP A 81 -0.84 -16.43 7.54
C TRP A 81 0.12 -16.25 8.71
N ARG A 82 1.34 -16.81 8.57
CA ARG A 82 2.39 -16.71 9.58
C ARG A 82 3.25 -15.46 9.35
N HIS A 83 3.23 -14.52 10.29
CA HIS A 83 4.03 -13.31 10.25
C HIS A 83 4.60 -12.96 11.63
N LYS A 84 5.63 -12.11 11.66
CA LYS A 84 6.09 -11.48 12.91
C LYS A 84 5.06 -10.46 13.39
N GLU A 85 5.07 -10.10 14.67
CA GLU A 85 4.32 -8.92 15.10
C GLU A 85 4.89 -7.66 14.43
N PHE A 86 4.01 -6.80 13.92
CA PHE A 86 4.36 -5.51 13.35
C PHE A 86 3.23 -4.51 13.54
N ASP A 87 3.56 -3.22 13.44
CA ASP A 87 2.59 -2.13 13.52
C ASP A 87 1.88 -1.96 12.17
N VAL A 88 0.56 -2.18 12.17
CA VAL A 88 -0.28 -2.14 10.97
C VAL A 88 -0.47 -0.73 10.46
N ASP A 89 -0.65 0.23 11.36
CA ASP A 89 -0.82 1.65 11.03
C ASP A 89 0.46 2.13 10.35
N LEU A 90 1.62 1.79 10.92
CA LEU A 90 2.91 2.10 10.31
C LEU A 90 3.06 1.47 8.92
N LEU A 91 2.80 0.16 8.77
CA LEU A 91 2.92 -0.52 7.48
C LEU A 91 2.03 0.12 6.40
N VAL A 92 0.75 0.35 6.71
CA VAL A 92 -0.20 0.92 5.74
C VAL A 92 0.20 2.34 5.35
N ARG A 93 0.52 3.19 6.33
CA ARG A 93 0.96 4.57 6.06
C ARG A 93 2.24 4.61 5.23
N SER A 94 3.21 3.75 5.54
CA SER A 94 4.46 3.66 4.78
C SER A 94 4.23 3.20 3.35
N THR A 95 3.43 2.14 3.13
CA THR A 95 3.14 1.61 1.79
C THR A 95 2.35 2.59 0.94
N VAL A 96 1.34 3.25 1.51
CA VAL A 96 0.57 4.28 0.81
C VAL A 96 1.44 5.50 0.49
N GLY A 97 2.25 5.96 1.44
CA GLY A 97 3.16 7.08 1.22
C GLY A 97 4.20 6.81 0.14
N MET A 98 4.79 5.61 0.14
CA MET A 98 5.77 5.19 -0.85
C MET A 98 5.19 5.12 -2.26
N THR A 99 4.03 4.46 -2.43
CA THR A 99 3.38 4.34 -3.75
C THR A 99 2.93 5.70 -4.28
N TRP A 100 2.43 6.58 -3.42
CA TRP A 100 2.11 7.96 -3.78
C TRP A 100 3.34 8.75 -4.24
N PHE A 101 4.44 8.67 -3.48
CA PHE A 101 5.68 9.38 -3.81
C PHE A 101 6.27 8.92 -5.14
N ILE A 102 6.34 7.60 -5.37
CA ILE A 102 6.84 7.01 -6.63
C ILE A 102 6.02 7.50 -7.82
N SER A 103 4.69 7.32 -7.78
CA SER A 103 3.80 7.75 -8.87
C SER A 103 3.91 9.26 -9.14
N THR A 104 3.99 10.07 -8.08
CA THR A 104 4.15 11.52 -8.21
C THR A 104 5.49 11.91 -8.82
N ALA A 105 6.59 11.32 -8.33
CA ALA A 105 7.94 11.60 -8.81
C ALA A 105 8.09 11.19 -10.28
N ASP A 106 7.62 10.00 -10.65
CA ASP A 106 7.70 9.51 -12.02
C ASP A 106 6.94 10.45 -12.97
N ARG A 107 5.72 10.86 -12.61
CA ARG A 107 4.94 11.83 -13.41
C ARG A 107 5.65 13.17 -13.55
N LEU A 108 6.20 13.72 -12.46
CA LEU A 108 6.86 15.03 -12.48
C LEU A 108 8.20 15.02 -13.20
N CYS A 109 8.92 13.90 -13.18
CA CYS A 109 10.19 13.72 -13.88
C CYS A 109 10.04 13.17 -15.31
N GLY A 110 8.81 12.84 -15.74
CA GLY A 110 8.57 12.25 -17.05
C GLY A 110 9.11 10.81 -17.18
N HIS A 111 9.18 10.08 -16.07
CA HIS A 111 9.52 8.66 -16.05
C HIS A 111 8.27 7.81 -16.20
N THR A 112 8.40 6.69 -16.92
CA THR A 112 7.36 5.67 -17.03
C THR A 112 7.90 4.39 -16.43
N ARG A 113 7.26 3.89 -15.37
CA ARG A 113 7.54 2.57 -14.81
C ARG A 113 6.51 1.56 -15.29
N ASP A 114 6.94 0.31 -15.40
CA ASP A 114 6.00 -0.80 -15.49
C ASP A 114 5.36 -1.02 -14.11
N ARG A 115 4.03 -0.95 -14.07
CA ARG A 115 3.27 -1.08 -12.83
C ARG A 115 3.39 -2.47 -12.23
N ALA A 116 3.40 -3.52 -13.06
CA ALA A 116 3.50 -4.90 -12.61
C ALA A 116 4.89 -5.20 -12.04
N GLU A 117 5.95 -4.77 -12.72
CA GLU A 117 7.32 -4.92 -12.21
C GLU A 117 7.52 -4.13 -10.92
N THR A 118 6.97 -2.92 -10.83
CA THR A 118 7.05 -2.08 -9.63
C THR A 118 6.29 -2.71 -8.45
N ALA A 119 5.07 -3.19 -8.67
CA ALA A 119 4.29 -3.89 -7.65
C ALA A 119 5.02 -5.14 -7.15
N ARG A 120 5.59 -5.94 -8.06
CA ARG A 120 6.38 -7.14 -7.71
C ARG A 120 7.60 -6.77 -6.87
N ALA A 121 8.36 -5.76 -7.28
CA ALA A 121 9.53 -5.29 -6.54
C ALA A 121 9.15 -4.82 -5.13
N ILE A 122 8.09 -4.02 -4.98
CA ILE A 122 7.62 -3.57 -3.66
C ILE A 122 7.14 -4.74 -2.81
N THR A 123 6.45 -5.72 -3.39
CA THR A 123 5.98 -6.93 -2.68
C THR A 123 7.15 -7.70 -2.08
N SER A 124 8.17 -7.99 -2.91
CA SER A 124 9.38 -8.66 -2.44
C SER A 124 10.08 -7.83 -1.36
N MET A 125 10.23 -6.50 -1.53
CA MET A 125 10.83 -5.65 -0.49
C MET A 125 10.07 -5.70 0.85
N LEU A 126 8.73 -5.79 0.83
CA LEU A 126 7.92 -5.84 2.05
C LEU A 126 7.97 -7.20 2.74
N LEU A 127 7.96 -8.29 1.99
CA LEU A 127 7.86 -9.65 2.53
C LEU A 127 9.22 -10.30 2.78
N GLU A 128 10.18 -10.06 1.89
CA GLU A 128 11.50 -10.70 1.88
C GLU A 128 12.59 -9.73 2.37
N GLY A 129 12.34 -8.42 2.32
CA GLY A 129 13.35 -7.40 2.61
C GLY A 129 14.29 -7.15 1.43
N VAL A 130 15.41 -6.47 1.68
CA VAL A 130 16.42 -6.10 0.65
C VAL A 130 17.80 -6.70 0.93
N GLY A 131 17.94 -7.47 2.01
CA GLY A 131 19.20 -8.14 2.33
C GLY A 131 19.44 -9.32 1.41
N ALA A 132 20.70 -9.58 1.06
CA ALA A 132 21.06 -10.89 0.55
C ALA A 132 20.89 -11.91 1.68
N ASP A 133 20.41 -13.13 1.37
CA ASP A 133 20.38 -14.23 2.33
C ASP A 133 21.76 -14.36 2.96
N HIS A 134 21.87 -14.00 4.24
CA HIS A 134 23.05 -14.30 5.01
C HIS A 134 22.92 -15.76 5.44
N ASP A 135 23.70 -16.64 4.81
CA ASP A 135 24.02 -17.95 5.37
C ASP A 135 24.58 -17.71 6.78
N VAL A 136 23.77 -18.04 7.80
CA VAL A 136 24.19 -18.12 9.21
C VAL A 136 24.07 -19.57 9.66
#